data_AF-A0A2H5S3I7-F1
#
_entry.id   AF-A0A2H5S3I7-F1
#
_cell.length_a   1.000
_cell.length_b   1.000
_cell.length_c   1.000
_cell.angle_alpha   90.00
_cell.angle_beta   90.00
_cell.angle_gamma   90.00
#
_symmetry.space_group_name_H-M   'P 1'
#
loop_
_entity.id
_entity.type
_entity.pdbx_description
1 polymer ?
#
loop_
_entity_poly.entity_id
_entity_poly.type
_entity_poly.pdbx_seq_one_letter_code
_entity_poly.pdbx_strand_id
1 'polypeptide(L)'
;MSTYSISDEVIYDASRNQFTIVSDETVLKIIRVLKDTIVVALVSGFSKTSYLVQDYVKYIKRIQTAKSPVSYVKFVARKLFPDNAAYTAKIAKIRESYKNKQALLDKLEALFKLYYNVTKDTSTGPSKRAVTMNEAEKTLAELLA
;
A
#
# COMPACT_ATOMS: atom_id res chain seq x y z
N MET A 1 -36.80 41.45 -28.77
CA MET A 1 -37.25 40.74 -27.56
C MET A 1 -36.01 40.22 -26.85
N SER A 2 -35.76 40.71 -25.64
CA SER A 2 -34.61 40.33 -24.80
C SER A 2 -35.13 39.74 -23.51
N THR A 3 -34.79 38.48 -23.27
CA THR A 3 -34.77 37.71 -22.01
C THR A 3 -33.91 36.48 -22.36
N TYR A 4 -33.03 35.90 -21.53
CA TYR A 4 -32.85 35.91 -20.09
C TYR A 4 -31.41 35.44 -19.82
N SER A 5 -30.70 36.08 -18.90
CA SER A 5 -29.41 35.64 -18.36
C SER A 5 -29.55 34.31 -17.61
N ILE A 6 -28.50 33.49 -17.58
CA ILE A 6 -27.99 32.79 -16.37
C ILE A 6 -26.56 32.32 -16.68
N SER A 7 -25.63 32.83 -15.88
CA SER A 7 -24.26 32.36 -15.76
C SER A 7 -24.26 31.05 -14.98
N ASP A 8 -23.63 30.01 -15.50
CA ASP A 8 -23.22 28.85 -14.69
C ASP A 8 -21.71 28.65 -14.84
N GLU A 9 -21.01 29.30 -13.91
CA GLU A 9 -19.66 28.96 -13.49
C GLU A 9 -19.72 27.56 -12.88
N VAL A 10 -19.48 26.52 -13.69
CA VAL A 10 -19.42 25.15 -13.17
C VAL A 10 -18.05 24.93 -12.55
N ILE A 11 -17.90 25.35 -11.31
CA ILE A 11 -16.92 24.82 -10.38
C ILE A 11 -17.26 23.33 -10.18
N TYR A 12 -16.65 22.45 -10.97
CA TYR A 12 -16.57 21.03 -10.61
C TYR A 12 -15.47 20.87 -9.54
N ASP A 13 -15.82 21.26 -8.31
CA ASP A 13 -15.25 20.66 -7.12
C ASP A 13 -15.88 19.28 -6.93
N ALA A 14 -15.31 18.29 -7.62
CA ALA A 14 -15.52 16.89 -7.28
C ALA A 14 -14.30 16.42 -6.49
N SER A 15 -14.36 16.66 -5.18
CA SER A 15 -13.86 15.80 -4.12
C SER A 15 -12.73 14.84 -4.54
N ARG A 16 -11.50 15.18 -4.17
CA ARG A 16 -10.33 14.27 -4.17
C ARG A 16 -10.50 13.10 -3.20
N ASN A 17 -11.57 12.32 -3.30
CA ASN A 17 -11.53 10.92 -2.91
C ASN A 17 -10.83 10.16 -4.02
N GLN A 18 -9.52 10.38 -4.09
CA GLN A 18 -8.63 9.68 -4.98
C GLN A 18 -8.57 8.24 -4.46
N PHE A 19 -9.49 7.41 -4.92
CA PHE A 19 -9.41 5.96 -4.80
C PHE A 19 -8.14 5.53 -5.54
N THR A 20 -7.03 5.47 -4.81
CA THR A 20 -5.73 5.10 -5.36
C THR A 20 -5.72 3.60 -5.56
N ILE A 21 -6.15 3.14 -6.74
CA ILE A 21 -5.84 1.79 -7.20
C ILE A 21 -4.31 1.66 -7.16
N VAL A 22 -3.80 0.72 -6.37
CA VAL A 22 -2.35 0.41 -6.35
C VAL A 22 -1.90 0.18 -7.78
N SER A 23 -1.11 1.11 -8.29
CA SER A 23 -0.67 1.15 -9.68
C SER A 23 0.74 0.59 -9.82
N ASP A 24 1.16 0.37 -11.07
CA ASP A 24 2.55 0.04 -11.38
C ASP A 24 3.51 1.15 -10.87
N GLU A 25 3.06 2.40 -10.82
CA GLU A 25 3.83 3.50 -10.22
C GLU A 25 4.11 3.25 -8.72
N THR A 26 3.11 2.78 -7.97
CA THR A 26 3.30 2.41 -6.55
C THR A 26 4.30 1.26 -6.41
N VAL A 27 4.25 0.27 -7.31
CA VAL A 27 5.23 -0.82 -7.34
C VAL A 27 6.65 -0.28 -7.59
N LEU A 28 6.82 0.60 -8.58
CA LEU A 28 8.11 1.22 -8.90
C LEU A 28 8.64 2.06 -7.74
N LYS A 29 7.77 2.82 -7.07
CA LYS A 29 8.12 3.58 -5.84
C LYS A 29 8.64 2.66 -4.73
N ILE A 30 7.97 1.53 -4.49
CA ILE A 30 8.41 0.55 -3.49
C ILE A 30 9.76 -0.07 -3.86
N ILE A 31 9.96 -0.48 -5.12
CA ILE A 31 11.26 -1.01 -5.58
C ILE A 31 12.37 0.03 -5.37
N ARG A 32 12.12 1.31 -5.71
CA ARG A 32 13.08 2.39 -5.53
C ARG A 32 13.46 2.55 -4.06
N VAL A 33 12.48 2.65 -3.15
CA VAL A 33 12.75 2.80 -1.72
C VAL A 33 13.45 1.56 -1.14
N LEU A 34 13.15 0.35 -1.61
CA LEU A 34 13.87 -0.86 -1.22
C LEU A 34 15.35 -0.77 -1.61
N LYS A 35 15.66 -0.35 -2.85
CA LYS A 35 17.03 -0.16 -3.32
C LYS A 35 17.77 0.90 -2.49
N ASP A 36 17.14 2.06 -2.28
CA ASP A 36 17.70 3.13 -1.46
C ASP A 36 17.98 2.66 -0.02
N THR A 37 17.05 1.91 0.58
CA THR A 37 17.23 1.37 1.94
C THR A 37 18.42 0.43 2.01
N ILE A 38 18.61 -0.44 1.01
CA ILE A 38 19.77 -1.32 0.93
C ILE A 38 21.07 -0.51 0.83
N VAL A 39 21.12 0.50 -0.05
CA VAL A 39 22.31 1.36 -0.19
C VAL A 39 22.64 2.05 1.13
N VAL A 40 21.64 2.65 1.78
CA VAL A 40 21.83 3.34 3.07
C VAL A 40 22.26 2.37 4.17
N ALA A 41 21.72 1.15 4.21
CA ALA A 41 22.15 0.14 5.17
C ALA A 41 23.63 -0.25 4.96
N LEU A 42 24.05 -0.47 3.71
CA LEU A 42 25.45 -0.77 3.38
C LEU A 42 26.39 0.37 3.80
N VAL A 43 26.03 1.62 3.48
CA VAL A 43 26.77 2.82 3.94
C VAL A 43 26.82 2.91 5.47
N SER A 44 25.77 2.45 6.16
CA SER A 44 25.68 2.42 7.61
C SER A 44 26.40 1.23 8.26
N GLY A 45 27.22 0.49 7.51
CA GLY A 45 28.06 -0.60 8.00
C GLY A 45 27.38 -1.98 8.05
N PHE A 46 26.19 -2.15 7.48
CA PHE A 46 25.57 -3.47 7.40
C PHE A 46 26.29 -4.33 6.35
N SER A 47 26.54 -5.60 6.69
CA SER A 47 27.10 -6.56 5.74
C SER A 47 26.10 -6.87 4.61
N LYS A 48 26.62 -7.21 3.42
CA LYS A 48 25.86 -7.79 2.30
C LYS A 48 25.11 -9.08 2.66
N THR A 49 25.55 -9.77 3.71
CA THR A 49 24.93 -10.98 4.25
C THR A 49 23.97 -10.72 5.40
N SER A 50 23.81 -9.47 5.83
CA SER A 50 22.83 -9.13 6.87
C SER A 50 21.41 -9.43 6.39
N TYR A 51 20.54 -9.84 7.31
CA TYR A 51 19.15 -10.15 7.01
C TYR A 51 18.43 -9.00 6.32
N LEU A 52 18.64 -7.75 6.76
CA LEU A 52 18.04 -6.57 6.14
C LEU A 52 18.39 -6.48 4.66
N VAL A 53 19.66 -6.62 4.30
CA VAL A 53 20.12 -6.52 2.91
C VAL A 53 19.61 -7.70 2.08
N GLN A 54 19.79 -8.93 2.57
CA GLN A 54 19.40 -10.13 1.82
C GLN A 54 17.89 -10.21 1.59
N ASP A 55 17.09 -9.92 2.63
CA ASP A 55 15.64 -9.98 2.52
C ASP A 55 15.11 -8.93 1.55
N TYR A 56 15.67 -7.71 1.58
CA TYR A 56 15.19 -6.64 0.70
C TYR A 56 15.59 -6.88 -0.75
N VAL A 57 16.79 -7.43 -1.01
CA VAL A 57 17.17 -7.90 -2.35
C VAL A 57 16.21 -9.00 -2.83
N LYS A 58 15.88 -9.95 -1.96
CA LYS A 58 14.95 -11.04 -2.27
C LYS A 58 13.54 -10.51 -2.57
N TYR A 59 13.06 -9.51 -1.83
CA TYR A 59 11.78 -8.87 -2.11
C TYR A 59 11.78 -8.16 -3.46
N ILE A 60 12.82 -7.39 -3.80
CA ILE A 60 12.95 -6.75 -5.11
C ILE A 60 12.86 -7.79 -6.22
N LYS A 61 13.65 -8.87 -6.14
CA LYS A 61 13.63 -9.95 -7.14
C LYS A 61 12.24 -10.58 -7.28
N ARG A 62 11.55 -10.84 -6.17
CA ARG A 62 10.19 -11.39 -6.19
C ARG A 62 9.17 -10.45 -6.80
N ILE A 63 9.25 -9.15 -6.53
CA ILE A 63 8.38 -8.15 -7.17
C ILE A 63 8.61 -8.16 -8.68
N GLN A 64 9.87 -8.12 -9.12
CA GLN A 64 10.25 -8.07 -10.55
C GLN A 64 9.90 -9.33 -11.33
N THR A 65 9.87 -10.49 -10.68
CA THR A 65 9.60 -11.80 -11.32
C THR A 65 8.16 -12.28 -11.12
N ALA A 66 7.35 -11.58 -10.33
CA ALA A 66 5.96 -11.95 -10.12
C ALA A 66 5.16 -11.79 -11.43
N LYS A 67 4.27 -12.76 -11.70
CA LYS A 67 3.28 -12.65 -12.80
C LYS A 67 2.44 -11.37 -12.71
N SER A 68 2.19 -10.90 -11.49
CA SER A 68 1.61 -9.59 -11.22
C SER A 68 2.34 -8.92 -10.05
N PRO A 69 3.25 -7.96 -10.32
CA PRO A 69 3.95 -7.21 -9.29
C PRO A 69 3.01 -6.48 -8.34
N VAL A 70 1.93 -5.89 -8.87
CA VAL A 70 0.88 -5.23 -8.09
C VAL A 70 0.24 -6.18 -7.09
N SER A 71 -0.21 -7.36 -7.53
CA SER A 71 -0.82 -8.36 -6.65
C SER A 71 0.16 -8.86 -5.59
N TYR A 72 1.43 -9.06 -5.95
CA TYR A 72 2.46 -9.46 -5.00
C TYR A 72 2.69 -8.38 -3.92
N VAL A 73 2.79 -7.11 -4.32
CA VAL A 73 2.92 -5.98 -3.39
C VAL A 73 1.71 -5.89 -2.45
N LYS A 74 0.48 -6.01 -2.96
CA LYS A 74 -0.75 -6.06 -2.14
C LYS A 74 -0.72 -7.22 -1.14
N PHE A 75 -0.25 -8.39 -1.56
CA PHE A 75 -0.11 -9.54 -0.68
C PHE A 75 0.89 -9.28 0.45
N VAL A 76 2.08 -8.76 0.13
CA VAL A 76 3.11 -8.42 1.12
C VAL A 76 2.59 -7.35 2.09
N ALA A 77 1.95 -6.31 1.58
CA ALA A 77 1.36 -5.23 2.37
C ALA A 77 0.38 -5.77 3.42
N ARG A 78 -0.60 -6.58 3.00
CA ARG A 78 -1.59 -7.19 3.91
C ARG A 78 -0.96 -8.13 4.93
N LYS A 79 0.07 -8.88 4.54
CA LYS A 79 0.80 -9.75 5.46
C LYS A 79 1.61 -8.96 6.49
N LEU A 80 2.16 -7.82 6.08
CA LEU A 80 2.99 -6.98 6.94
C LEU A 80 2.14 -6.13 7.90
N PHE A 81 1.01 -5.63 7.42
CA PHE A 81 0.11 -4.73 8.14
C PHE A 81 -1.34 -5.19 8.00
N PRO A 82 -1.74 -6.27 8.71
CA PRO A 82 -3.12 -6.73 8.71
C PRO A 82 -4.10 -5.70 9.30
N ASP A 83 -3.61 -4.85 10.21
CA ASP A 83 -4.37 -3.78 10.84
C ASP A 83 -3.47 -2.58 11.21
N ASN A 84 -4.10 -1.51 11.72
CA ASN A 84 -3.43 -0.28 12.12
C ASN A 84 -2.50 -0.46 13.33
N ALA A 85 -2.81 -1.41 14.22
CA ALA A 85 -2.00 -1.68 15.41
C ALA A 85 -0.67 -2.34 15.02
N ALA A 86 -0.70 -3.29 14.07
CA ALA A 86 0.48 -3.92 13.51
C ALA A 86 1.42 -2.90 12.85
N TYR A 87 0.87 -1.92 12.10
CA TYR A 87 1.66 -0.83 11.54
C TYR A 87 2.31 0.03 12.64
N THR A 88 1.53 0.45 13.64
CA THR A 88 2.01 1.29 14.74
C THR A 88 3.12 0.59 15.53
N ALA A 89 2.93 -0.69 15.86
CA ALA A 89 3.92 -1.50 16.55
C ALA A 89 5.21 -1.68 15.72
N LYS A 90 5.09 -1.84 14.39
CA LYS A 90 6.25 -1.94 13.51
C LYS A 90 7.07 -0.65 13.50
N ILE A 91 6.41 0.51 13.39
CA ILE A 91 7.06 1.82 13.40
C ILE A 91 7.77 2.05 14.74
N ALA A 92 7.10 1.81 15.86
CA ALA A 92 7.71 1.95 17.19
C ALA A 92 8.96 1.06 17.34
N LYS A 93 8.88 -0.20 16.89
CA LYS A 93 10.01 -1.14 16.95
C LYS A 93 11.20 -0.66 16.11
N ILE A 94 10.99 -0.17 14.89
CA ILE A 94 12.12 0.29 14.06
C ILE A 94 12.72 1.59 14.57
N ARG A 95 11.92 2.52 15.13
CA ARG A 95 12.42 3.73 15.77
C ARG A 95 13.39 3.40 16.88
N GLU A 96 13.02 2.46 17.75
CA GLU A 96 13.91 2.02 18.82
C GLU A 96 15.15 1.28 18.28
N SER A 97 14.96 0.35 17.33
CA SER A 97 16.06 -0.47 16.80
C SER A 97 17.12 0.33 16.04
N TYR A 98 16.72 1.44 15.41
CA TYR A 98 17.56 2.25 14.53
C TYR A 98 17.68 3.71 14.99
N LYS A 99 17.43 4.02 16.28
CA LYS A 99 17.50 5.38 16.84
C LYS A 99 18.83 6.11 16.60
N ASN A 100 19.92 5.35 16.49
CA ASN A 100 21.26 5.89 16.23
C ASN A 100 21.66 5.86 14.74
N LYS A 101 20.70 5.61 13.82
CA LYS A 101 20.92 5.45 12.38
C LYS A 101 19.83 6.17 11.59
N GLN A 102 19.75 7.48 11.77
CA GLN A 102 18.64 8.31 11.26
C GLN A 102 18.36 8.11 9.77
N ALA A 103 19.38 8.14 8.92
CA ALA A 103 19.19 7.97 7.48
C ALA A 103 18.55 6.61 7.12
N LEU A 104 18.90 5.53 7.84
CA LEU A 104 18.31 4.22 7.64
C LEU A 104 16.86 4.17 8.17
N LEU A 105 16.63 4.79 9.33
CA LEU A 105 15.31 4.90 9.93
C LEU A 105 14.34 5.63 8.99
N ASP A 106 14.75 6.76 8.41
CA ASP A 106 13.93 7.55 7.48
C ASP A 106 13.49 6.72 6.26
N LYS A 107 14.40 5.92 5.70
CA LYS A 107 14.11 5.03 4.57
C LYS A 107 13.16 3.90 4.95
N LEU A 108 13.33 3.31 6.14
CA LEU A 108 12.46 2.25 6.64
C LEU A 108 11.04 2.76 6.94
N GLU A 109 10.92 3.94 7.55
CA GLU A 109 9.62 4.58 7.80
C GLU A 109 8.90 4.90 6.49
N ALA A 110 9.61 5.48 5.51
CA ALA A 110 9.06 5.73 4.19
C ALA A 110 8.59 4.45 3.51
N LEU A 111 9.38 3.37 3.58
CA LEU A 111 9.02 2.07 3.01
C LEU A 111 7.75 1.49 3.65
N PHE A 112 7.68 1.49 4.98
CA PHE A 112 6.53 0.94 5.69
C PHE A 112 5.28 1.77 5.53
N LYS A 113 5.40 3.09 5.43
CA LYS A 113 4.28 3.97 5.07
C LYS A 113 3.73 3.65 3.69
N LEU A 114 4.58 3.39 2.70
CA LEU A 114 4.14 2.96 1.36
C LEU A 114 3.34 1.66 1.41
N TYR A 115 3.87 0.63 2.09
CA TYR A 115 3.15 -0.64 2.24
C TYR A 115 1.84 -0.52 3.02
N TYR A 116 1.79 0.33 4.05
CA TYR A 116 0.56 0.57 4.80
C TYR A 116 -0.50 1.30 3.98
N ASN A 117 -0.11 2.26 3.14
CA ASN A 117 -1.06 2.91 2.23
C ASN A 117 -1.65 1.92 1.22
N VAL A 118 -0.84 0.97 0.74
CA VAL A 118 -1.30 -0.13 -0.13
C VAL A 118 -2.41 -0.96 0.53
N THR A 119 -2.42 -1.14 1.86
CA THR A 119 -3.50 -1.89 2.53
C THR A 119 -4.80 -1.09 2.60
N LYS A 120 -4.71 0.23 2.80
CA LYS A 120 -5.86 1.13 2.78
C LYS A 120 -6.52 1.20 1.41
N ASP A 121 -5.73 1.18 0.36
CA ASP A 121 -6.19 1.11 -1.03
C ASP A 121 -7.00 -0.17 -1.35
N THR A 122 -6.88 -1.22 -0.51
CA THR A 122 -7.61 -2.48 -0.69
C THR A 122 -8.83 -2.62 0.22
N SER A 123 -9.05 -1.68 1.14
CA SER A 123 -10.07 -1.79 2.19
C SER A 123 -11.46 -1.29 1.78
N THR A 124 -11.64 -0.77 0.56
CA THR A 124 -12.92 -0.23 0.05
C THR A 124 -13.47 -0.96 -1.17
N GLY A 125 -13.10 -2.23 -1.37
CA GLY A 125 -14.02 -3.15 -2.07
C GLY A 125 -15.28 -3.33 -1.21
N PRO A 126 -16.47 -3.63 -1.79
CA PRO A 126 -17.67 -3.84 -0.99
C PRO A 126 -17.32 -4.82 0.12
N SER A 127 -17.45 -4.34 1.37
CA SER A 127 -17.18 -5.14 2.55
C SER A 127 -17.81 -6.49 2.32
N LYS A 128 -17.03 -7.58 2.43
CA LYS A 128 -17.59 -8.92 2.53
C LYS A 128 -18.34 -9.00 3.86
N ARG A 129 -19.45 -8.29 3.95
CA ARG A 129 -20.39 -8.45 5.03
C ARG A 129 -20.98 -9.84 4.81
N ALA A 130 -20.91 -10.68 5.83
CA ALA A 130 -21.69 -11.90 5.82
C ALA A 130 -23.15 -11.47 5.61
N VAL A 131 -23.74 -11.91 4.50
CA VAL A 131 -25.17 -11.75 4.24
C VAL A 131 -25.92 -12.75 5.10
N THR A 132 -27.14 -12.41 5.47
CA THR A 132 -28.00 -13.35 6.20
C THR A 132 -28.33 -14.57 5.32
N MET A 133 -28.73 -15.69 5.93
CA MET A 133 -29.13 -16.91 5.20
C MET A 133 -30.17 -16.60 4.11
N ASN A 134 -31.19 -15.79 4.44
CA ASN A 134 -32.24 -15.39 3.50
C ASN A 134 -31.72 -14.56 2.32
N GLU A 135 -30.78 -13.64 2.55
CA GLU A 135 -30.16 -12.86 1.48
C GLU A 135 -29.29 -13.74 0.58
N ALA A 136 -28.59 -14.72 1.15
CA ALA A 136 -27.79 -15.68 0.40
C ALA A 136 -28.68 -16.58 -0.49
N GLU A 137 -29.77 -17.11 0.05
CA GLU A 137 -30.72 -17.95 -0.69
C GLU A 137 -31.40 -17.16 -1.82
N LYS A 138 -31.80 -15.92 -1.56
CA LYS A 138 -32.36 -15.03 -2.59
C LYS A 138 -31.35 -14.75 -3.71
N THR A 139 -30.12 -14.41 -3.35
CA THR A 139 -29.05 -14.15 -4.33
C THR A 139 -28.74 -15.40 -5.15
N LEU A 140 -28.74 -16.58 -4.53
CA LEU A 140 -28.54 -17.84 -5.23
C LEU A 140 -29.66 -18.14 -6.23
N ALA A 141 -30.92 -17.87 -5.86
CA ALA A 141 -32.05 -18.00 -6.77
C ALA A 141 -31.95 -17.06 -7.99
N GLU A 142 -31.49 -15.83 -7.80
CA GLU A 142 -31.27 -14.86 -8.90
C GLU A 142 -30.13 -15.28 -9.84
N LEU A 143 -29.06 -15.91 -9.32
CA LEU A 143 -27.93 -16.37 -10.14
C LEU A 143 -28.22 -17.64 -10.94
N LEU A 144 -29.22 -18.42 -10.52
CA LEU A 144 -29.63 -19.67 -11.15
C LEU A 144 -30.82 -19.51 -12.12
N ALA A 145 -31.37 -18.29 -12.23
CA ALA A 145 -32.45 -17.93 -13.15
C ALA A 145 -31.92 -17.54 -14.53
#